data_AF-A0A815QLV0-F1
#
_entry.id   AF-A0A815QLV0-F1
#
_cell.length_a   1.000
_cell.length_b   1.000
_cell.length_c   1.000
_cell.angle_alpha   90.00
_cell.angle_beta   90.00
_cell.angle_gamma   90.00
#
_symmetry.space_group_name_H-M   'P 1'
#
loop_
_entity.id
_entity.type
_entity.pdbx_description
1 polymer ?
#
loop_
_entity_poly.entity_id
_entity_poly.type
_entity_poly.pdbx_seq_one_letter_code
_entity_poly.pdbx_strand_id
1 'polypeptide(L)'
;MIPSSTTEPMDTAAQMTANIDDDQLTLNNVISAGSGHKQCVICRQETRSGMVVMPKIARLDLLIIHVMYAPNGIRCCLSHLLDNNRLMPDVKIIMENRQQLASCLSSSEMIDLVTHLLSLLHEAATSPRLDFLDPSLNAEDYLIWTGWTKDQFDNMYNIISPHLRSSSNRHIRNALAVFWIKLKTNLSFRQIGSMFNIPGNGEDRRRRAADAFDSVRQCLVENFVPRHLGVQHLTREDAKKQNTSFSKEFFGGNVTVIWDGTYLYIGKSSSYLINRKTYSGQKHRHLVKFMSLILSNGYILDTIGPFWGTMNDASIAKNIINTCETLIEWCEKGDTMIVDSGFRDVIDSFVEMGYEPKMPEFLTKG
;
A
#
# COMPACT_ATOMS: atom_id res chain seq x y z
N MET A 1 -50.65 5.75 -49.72
CA MET A 1 -50.77 7.21 -49.85
C MET A 1 -49.37 7.78 -50.01
N ILE A 2 -49.04 8.19 -51.23
CA ILE A 2 -47.94 9.10 -51.59
C ILE A 2 -48.56 10.52 -51.63
N PRO A 3 -47.83 11.64 -51.46
CA PRO A 3 -46.88 12.18 -52.45
C PRO A 3 -45.50 12.43 -51.79
N SER A 4 -44.32 12.14 -52.36
CA SER A 4 -43.71 12.55 -53.64
C SER A 4 -43.75 14.05 -53.90
N SER A 5 -42.64 14.73 -53.64
CA SER A 5 -42.24 15.91 -54.39
C SER A 5 -40.76 15.78 -54.75
N THR A 6 -40.52 15.41 -55.99
CA THR A 6 -39.29 15.59 -56.74
C THR A 6 -39.02 17.09 -56.94
N THR A 7 -37.76 17.50 -56.85
CA THR A 7 -37.20 18.59 -57.67
C THR A 7 -35.69 18.39 -57.77
N GLU A 8 -35.22 18.57 -59.00
CA GLU A 8 -33.91 18.24 -59.58
C GLU A 8 -32.74 19.12 -59.08
N PRO A 9 -31.47 18.75 -59.42
CA PRO A 9 -30.29 19.32 -58.81
C PRO A 9 -29.91 20.65 -59.46
N MET A 10 -29.64 21.67 -58.65
CA MET A 10 -28.90 22.85 -59.10
C MET A 10 -27.44 22.71 -58.69
N ASP A 11 -26.67 22.30 -59.69
CA ASP A 11 -25.26 22.62 -59.83
C ASP A 11 -25.11 24.15 -59.76
N THR A 12 -24.49 24.65 -58.70
CA THR A 12 -23.72 25.89 -58.79
C THR A 12 -22.59 25.77 -57.79
N ALA A 13 -21.45 25.27 -58.27
CA ALA A 13 -20.17 25.44 -57.63
C ALA A 13 -19.87 26.94 -57.53
N ALA A 14 -20.39 27.58 -56.48
CA ALA A 14 -19.79 28.79 -55.97
C ALA A 14 -18.46 28.37 -55.36
N GLN A 15 -17.39 28.59 -56.12
CA GLN A 15 -16.03 28.60 -55.59
C GLN A 15 -16.01 29.58 -54.42
N MET A 16 -16.19 29.05 -53.21
CA MET A 16 -15.66 29.70 -52.02
C MET A 16 -14.15 29.58 -52.16
N THR A 17 -13.56 30.63 -52.71
CA THR A 17 -12.16 30.93 -52.51
C THR A 17 -11.95 30.98 -51.00
N ALA A 18 -11.47 29.86 -50.46
CA ALA A 18 -10.93 29.82 -49.11
C ALA A 18 -9.78 30.83 -49.11
N ASN A 19 -10.01 31.98 -48.49
CA ASN A 19 -8.90 32.72 -47.91
C ASN A 19 -8.30 31.74 -46.89
N ILE A 20 -7.18 31.13 -47.28
CA ILE A 20 -6.27 30.46 -46.38
C ILE A 20 -5.60 31.60 -45.62
N ASP A 21 -6.34 32.19 -44.68
CA ASP A 21 -5.71 32.93 -43.61
C ASP A 21 -5.02 31.87 -42.76
N ASP A 22 -3.71 32.07 -42.62
CA ASP A 22 -2.82 31.22 -41.85
C ASP A 22 -3.29 31.33 -40.38
N ASP A 23 -4.16 30.41 -39.95
CA ASP A 23 -4.80 30.39 -38.63
C ASP A 23 -3.73 30.19 -37.54
N GLN A 24 -3.11 31.31 -37.20
CA GLN A 24 -1.97 31.44 -36.34
C GLN A 24 -2.47 31.74 -34.92
N LEU A 25 -2.43 30.74 -34.03
CA LEU A 25 -2.81 30.91 -32.62
C LEU A 25 -1.64 31.49 -31.82
N THR A 26 -1.83 32.67 -31.25
CA THR A 26 -0.87 33.30 -30.34
C THR A 26 -1.14 32.89 -28.90
N LEU A 27 -0.15 32.32 -28.20
CA LEU A 27 -0.23 31.98 -26.79
C LEU A 27 0.47 33.06 -25.94
N ASN A 28 -0.28 34.07 -25.53
CA ASN A 28 0.26 35.28 -24.86
C ASN A 28 0.97 35.03 -23.52
N ASN A 29 0.75 33.87 -22.88
CA ASN A 29 1.31 33.55 -21.57
C ASN A 29 2.31 32.37 -21.61
N VAL A 30 2.72 31.93 -22.80
CA VAL A 30 3.69 30.84 -22.95
C VAL A 30 5.02 31.38 -23.47
N ILE A 31 6.13 30.93 -22.90
CA ILE A 31 7.48 31.33 -23.33
C ILE A 31 7.98 30.35 -24.39
N SER A 32 8.59 30.84 -25.46
CA SER A 32 9.27 29.96 -26.42
C SER A 32 10.66 29.58 -25.93
N ALA A 33 10.97 28.29 -25.95
CA ALA A 33 12.33 27.80 -25.78
C ALA A 33 13.28 28.25 -26.91
N GLY A 34 12.74 28.60 -28.08
CA GLY A 34 13.47 28.80 -29.33
C GLY A 34 13.87 27.48 -30.02
N SER A 35 14.29 27.56 -31.28
CA SER A 35 14.66 26.42 -32.13
C SER A 35 16.18 26.13 -32.16
N GLY A 36 16.94 26.69 -31.22
CA GLY A 36 18.41 26.55 -31.20
C GLY A 36 18.87 25.14 -30.80
N HIS A 37 19.69 24.51 -31.64
CA HIS A 37 20.27 23.18 -31.37
C HIS A 37 21.67 23.22 -30.72
N LYS A 38 22.26 24.42 -30.57
CA LYS A 38 23.66 24.61 -30.12
C LYS A 38 23.82 24.68 -28.59
N GLN A 39 22.76 25.08 -27.89
CA GLN A 39 22.76 25.33 -26.45
C GLN A 39 21.71 24.46 -25.76
N CYS A 40 21.97 24.11 -24.50
CA CYS A 40 20.96 23.46 -23.69
C CYS A 40 19.76 24.38 -23.47
N VAL A 41 18.55 23.85 -23.71
CA VAL A 41 17.29 24.57 -23.50
C VAL A 41 17.02 24.96 -22.04
N ILE A 42 17.72 24.41 -21.06
CA ILE A 42 17.49 24.67 -19.63
C ILE A 42 18.56 25.64 -19.10
N CYS A 43 19.83 25.26 -19.19
CA CYS A 43 20.95 26.02 -18.62
C CYS A 43 21.73 26.90 -19.62
N ARG A 44 21.32 26.94 -20.90
CA ARG A 44 21.97 27.72 -21.98
C ARG A 44 23.44 27.42 -22.24
N GLN A 45 24.03 26.42 -21.58
CA GLN A 45 25.42 26.04 -21.81
C GLN A 45 25.58 25.41 -23.21
N GLU A 46 26.60 25.85 -23.94
CA GLU A 46 27.08 25.22 -25.17
C GLU A 46 27.92 24.01 -24.79
N THR A 47 27.32 22.82 -24.81
CA THR A 47 28.02 21.60 -24.40
C THR A 47 28.17 20.67 -25.61
N ARG A 48 29.41 20.46 -26.07
CA ARG A 48 29.69 19.57 -27.21
C ARG A 48 29.55 18.08 -26.85
N SER A 49 29.62 17.73 -25.56
CA SER A 49 29.41 16.37 -25.02
C SER A 49 28.28 16.37 -23.98
N GLY A 50 27.45 15.33 -23.96
CA GLY A 50 26.41 15.13 -22.93
C GLY A 50 25.03 15.77 -23.18
N MET A 51 24.81 16.40 -24.33
CA MET A 51 23.48 16.89 -24.74
C MET A 51 22.70 15.84 -25.52
N VAL A 52 21.46 15.60 -25.11
CA VAL A 52 20.50 14.75 -25.82
C VAL A 52 19.40 15.59 -26.46
N VAL A 53 18.73 15.03 -27.48
CA VAL A 53 17.46 15.59 -27.93
C VAL A 53 16.47 15.45 -26.78
N MET A 54 15.85 16.56 -26.37
CA MET A 54 14.99 16.57 -25.19
C MET A 54 13.81 15.62 -25.43
N PRO A 55 13.64 14.59 -24.58
CA PRO A 55 12.55 13.65 -24.72
C PRO A 55 11.20 14.37 -24.69
N LYS A 56 10.23 13.79 -25.40
CA LYS A 56 8.89 14.35 -25.52
C LYS A 56 8.22 14.62 -24.16
N ILE A 57 8.38 13.70 -23.19
CA ILE A 57 7.80 13.85 -21.85
C ILE A 57 8.42 15.04 -21.09
N ALA A 58 9.75 15.23 -21.16
CA ALA A 58 10.39 16.39 -20.56
C ALA A 58 9.97 17.72 -21.21
N ARG A 59 9.74 17.75 -22.53
CA ARG A 59 9.22 18.95 -23.21
C ARG A 59 7.83 19.34 -22.68
N LEU A 60 7.01 18.37 -22.30
CA LEU A 60 5.71 18.59 -21.66
C LEU A 60 5.87 19.07 -20.21
N ASP A 61 6.78 18.49 -19.44
CA ASP A 61 7.11 18.97 -18.08
C ASP A 61 7.53 20.45 -18.11
N LEU A 62 8.34 20.83 -19.10
CA LEU A 62 8.78 22.21 -19.33
C LEU A 62 7.58 23.17 -19.57
N LEU A 63 6.58 22.70 -20.32
CA LEU A 63 5.37 23.46 -20.58
C LEU A 63 4.48 23.56 -19.34
N ILE A 64 4.28 22.46 -18.60
CA ILE A 64 3.35 22.40 -17.48
C ILE A 64 3.90 23.13 -16.25
N ILE A 65 5.17 22.89 -15.92
CA ILE A 65 5.80 23.39 -14.69
C ILE A 65 6.29 24.82 -14.88
N HIS A 66 6.80 25.15 -16.06
CA HIS A 66 7.49 26.42 -16.31
C HIS A 66 6.84 27.27 -17.41
N VAL A 67 5.68 26.86 -17.91
CA VAL A 67 4.91 27.59 -18.94
C VAL A 67 5.76 27.90 -20.17
N MET A 68 6.63 26.97 -20.55
CA MET A 68 7.56 27.12 -21.67
C MET A 68 7.39 26.02 -22.72
N TYR A 69 7.06 26.44 -23.94
CA TYR A 69 6.93 25.54 -25.08
C TYR A 69 8.28 25.21 -25.70
N ALA A 70 8.51 23.91 -25.88
CA ALA A 70 9.71 23.34 -26.47
C ALA A 70 9.37 22.59 -27.77
N PRO A 71 9.79 23.09 -28.95
CA PRO A 71 9.54 22.40 -30.21
C PRO A 71 10.32 21.08 -30.30
N ASN A 72 9.97 20.23 -31.26
CA ASN A 72 10.71 18.99 -31.46
C ASN A 72 12.16 19.28 -31.92
N GLY A 73 13.11 18.41 -31.54
CA GLY A 73 14.52 18.54 -31.92
C GLY A 73 15.37 19.46 -31.04
N ILE A 74 14.77 20.16 -30.06
CA ILE A 74 15.55 20.92 -29.08
C ILE A 74 16.43 19.99 -28.23
N ARG A 75 17.50 20.52 -27.65
CA ARG A 75 18.46 19.71 -26.89
C ARG A 75 18.57 20.17 -25.44
N CYS A 76 18.78 19.23 -24.53
CA CYS A 76 19.08 19.49 -23.12
C CYS A 76 20.26 18.66 -22.63
N CYS A 77 20.91 19.08 -21.55
CA CYS A 77 21.93 18.28 -20.88
C CYS A 77 21.28 17.09 -20.17
N LEU A 78 21.93 15.93 -20.22
CA LEU A 78 21.48 14.71 -19.53
C LEU A 78 21.28 14.92 -18.01
N SER A 79 22.09 15.78 -17.39
CA SER A 79 22.00 16.11 -15.95
C SER A 79 20.69 16.78 -15.54
N HIS A 80 19.86 17.22 -16.47
CA HIS A 80 18.55 17.80 -16.19
C HIS A 80 17.39 16.82 -16.33
N LEU A 81 17.68 15.57 -16.71
CA LEU A 81 16.68 14.53 -16.88
C LEU A 81 16.83 13.47 -15.79
N LEU A 82 15.70 12.96 -15.34
CA LEU A 82 15.60 11.73 -14.58
C LEU A 82 15.78 10.52 -15.51
N ASP A 83 16.07 9.34 -14.94
CA ASP A 83 16.21 8.08 -15.69
C ASP A 83 14.96 7.71 -16.50
N ASN A 84 13.78 8.17 -16.07
CA ASN A 84 12.51 7.98 -16.79
C ASN A 84 12.26 9.06 -17.87
N ASN A 85 13.29 9.82 -18.28
CA ASN A 85 13.24 10.89 -19.26
C ASN A 85 12.38 12.11 -18.89
N ARG A 86 11.92 12.23 -17.64
CA ARG A 86 11.25 13.44 -17.13
C ARG A 86 12.24 14.51 -16.70
N LEU A 87 11.73 15.73 -16.60
CA LEU A 87 12.48 16.86 -16.09
C LEU A 87 12.75 16.68 -14.58
N MET A 88 13.98 16.98 -14.13
CA MET A 88 14.32 17.01 -12.71
C MET A 88 13.41 18.01 -11.96
N PRO A 89 12.80 17.65 -10.81
CA PRO A 89 11.83 18.52 -10.11
C PRO A 89 12.38 19.89 -9.70
N ASP A 90 13.65 19.96 -9.28
CA ASP A 90 14.30 21.17 -8.78
C ASP A 90 15.08 21.94 -9.86
N VAL A 91 14.83 21.65 -11.14
CA VAL A 91 15.58 22.27 -12.21
C VAL A 91 15.30 23.78 -12.29
N LYS A 92 16.36 24.58 -12.25
CA LYS A 92 16.26 26.03 -12.45
C LYS A 92 16.50 26.36 -13.92
N ILE A 93 15.45 26.83 -14.59
CA ILE A 93 15.55 27.28 -15.97
C ILE A 93 16.13 28.68 -16.01
N ILE A 94 17.18 28.88 -16.81
CA ILE A 94 17.70 30.21 -17.10
C ILE A 94 16.74 30.89 -18.10
N MET A 95 15.99 31.87 -17.59
CA MET A 95 14.99 32.63 -18.34
C MET A 95 15.58 33.83 -19.10
N GLU A 96 16.83 34.18 -18.85
CA GLU A 96 17.51 35.29 -19.51
C GLU A 96 17.43 35.17 -21.04
N ASN A 97 17.12 36.29 -21.70
CA ASN A 97 16.98 36.41 -23.15
C ASN A 97 15.93 35.47 -23.78
N ARG A 98 14.94 35.00 -23.01
CA ARG A 98 13.77 34.32 -23.57
C ARG A 98 12.67 35.33 -23.85
N GLN A 99 12.17 35.29 -25.08
CA GLN A 99 11.02 36.08 -25.47
C GLN A 99 9.74 35.28 -25.20
N GLN A 100 8.67 35.99 -24.82
CA GLN A 100 7.33 35.43 -24.90
C GLN A 100 7.09 34.91 -26.31
N LEU A 101 6.31 33.85 -26.45
CA LEU A 101 6.02 33.23 -27.73
C LEU A 101 5.18 34.20 -28.59
N ALA A 102 5.86 35.12 -29.26
CA ALA A 102 5.25 36.11 -30.16
C ALA A 102 4.95 35.50 -31.54
N SER A 103 5.65 34.45 -31.92
CA SER A 103 5.47 33.71 -33.17
C SER A 103 4.50 32.56 -32.97
N CYS A 104 3.44 32.57 -33.74
CA CYS A 104 2.35 31.60 -33.69
C CYS A 104 2.83 30.17 -33.95
N LEU A 105 2.19 29.20 -33.28
CA LEU A 105 2.40 27.79 -33.58
C LEU A 105 1.83 27.51 -34.98
N SER A 106 2.55 26.74 -35.80
CA SER A 106 1.98 26.23 -37.05
C SER A 106 0.78 25.33 -36.74
N SER A 107 -0.14 25.15 -37.70
CA SER A 107 -1.32 24.30 -37.49
C SER A 107 -0.95 22.86 -37.10
N SER A 108 0.17 22.34 -37.60
CA SER A 108 0.67 20.99 -37.24
C SER A 108 1.21 20.93 -35.81
N GLU A 109 1.97 21.94 -35.37
CA GLU A 109 2.47 22.05 -33.98
C GLU A 109 1.33 22.26 -32.99
N MET A 110 0.28 22.98 -33.40
CA MET A 110 -0.92 23.19 -32.61
C MET A 110 -1.71 21.88 -32.43
N ILE A 111 -1.95 21.14 -33.51
CA ILE A 111 -2.63 19.84 -33.45
C ILE A 111 -1.84 18.86 -32.58
N ASP A 112 -0.52 18.82 -32.74
CA ASP A 112 0.37 17.97 -31.92
C ASP A 112 0.28 18.35 -30.44
N LEU A 113 0.39 19.64 -30.12
CA LEU A 113 0.28 20.14 -28.75
C LEU A 113 -1.08 19.83 -28.11
N VAL A 114 -2.18 20.14 -28.81
CA VAL A 114 -3.54 19.93 -28.30
C VAL A 114 -3.80 18.44 -28.10
N THR A 115 -3.40 17.61 -29.05
CA THR A 115 -3.56 16.15 -28.94
C THR A 115 -2.79 15.60 -27.74
N HIS A 116 -1.60 16.13 -27.46
CA HIS A 116 -0.84 15.76 -26.28
C HIS A 116 -1.47 16.23 -24.98
N LEU A 117 -1.90 17.49 -24.90
CA LEU A 117 -2.61 18.00 -23.73
C LEU A 117 -3.89 17.19 -23.46
N LEU A 118 -4.64 16.83 -24.50
CA LEU A 118 -5.81 15.96 -24.38
C LEU A 118 -5.44 14.56 -23.87
N SER A 119 -4.33 13.98 -24.35
CA SER A 119 -3.86 12.68 -23.83
C SER A 119 -3.48 12.75 -22.35
N LEU A 120 -2.81 13.82 -21.91
CA LEU A 120 -2.46 14.02 -20.50
C LEU A 120 -3.69 14.27 -19.62
N LEU A 121 -4.65 15.05 -20.11
CA LEU A 121 -5.91 15.27 -19.41
C LEU A 121 -6.71 13.96 -19.29
N HIS A 122 -6.70 13.14 -20.34
CA HIS A 122 -7.31 11.82 -20.30
C HIS A 122 -6.61 10.91 -19.30
N GLU A 123 -5.27 10.88 -19.31
CA GLU A 123 -4.46 10.12 -18.37
C GLU A 123 -4.71 10.61 -16.92
N ALA A 124 -4.71 11.92 -16.66
CA ALA A 124 -5.01 12.49 -15.35
C ALA A 124 -6.44 12.19 -14.88
N ALA A 125 -7.42 12.16 -15.80
CA ALA A 125 -8.80 11.83 -15.47
C ALA A 125 -9.02 10.33 -15.19
N THR A 126 -8.16 9.47 -15.73
CA THR A 126 -8.29 8.00 -15.64
C THR A 126 -7.28 7.35 -14.70
N SER A 127 -6.22 8.07 -14.32
CA SER A 127 -5.19 7.56 -13.43
C SER A 127 -5.71 7.38 -12.00
N PRO A 128 -5.14 6.43 -11.23
CA PRO A 128 -5.37 6.36 -9.80
C PRO A 128 -4.97 7.68 -9.14
N ARG A 129 -5.71 8.12 -8.13
CA ARG A 129 -5.27 9.24 -7.28
C ARG A 129 -4.12 8.82 -6.36
N LEU A 130 -3.99 7.53 -6.14
CA LEU A 130 -2.91 6.91 -5.39
C LEU A 130 -2.49 5.63 -6.11
N ASP A 131 -1.22 5.57 -6.51
CA ASP A 131 -0.63 4.43 -7.19
C ASP A 131 0.75 4.13 -6.61
N PHE A 132 0.92 2.96 -6.00
CA PHE A 132 2.20 2.53 -5.42
C PHE A 132 3.22 2.10 -6.47
N LEU A 133 2.88 2.17 -7.76
CA LEU A 133 3.81 2.11 -8.88
C LEU A 133 4.37 3.49 -9.27
N ASP A 134 3.77 4.58 -8.80
CA ASP A 134 4.22 5.93 -9.13
C ASP A 134 5.60 6.17 -8.48
N PRO A 135 6.66 6.41 -9.29
CA PRO A 135 8.00 6.66 -8.76
C PRO A 135 8.10 7.97 -7.96
N SER A 136 7.12 8.87 -8.07
CA SER A 136 7.08 10.13 -7.32
C SER A 136 6.68 9.95 -5.85
N LEU A 137 6.11 8.80 -5.47
CA LEU A 137 5.81 8.50 -4.06
C LEU A 137 7.10 8.41 -3.24
N ASN A 138 7.20 9.29 -2.25
CA ASN A 138 8.36 9.39 -1.38
C ASN A 138 8.22 8.48 -0.14
N ALA A 139 9.24 8.41 0.70
CA ALA A 139 9.25 7.55 1.88
C ALA A 139 8.19 7.93 2.92
N GLU A 140 7.83 9.21 3.02
CA GLU A 140 6.81 9.71 3.93
C GLU A 140 5.41 9.26 3.50
N ASP A 141 5.13 9.23 2.19
CA ASP A 141 3.85 8.75 1.66
C ASP A 141 3.58 7.30 2.06
N TYR A 142 4.61 6.44 2.01
CA TYR A 142 4.51 5.05 2.45
C TYR A 142 4.12 4.96 3.93
N LEU A 143 4.77 5.74 4.80
CA LEU A 143 4.49 5.76 6.23
C LEU A 143 3.08 6.29 6.54
N ILE A 144 2.67 7.38 5.90
CA ILE A 144 1.35 8.00 6.10
C ILE A 144 0.25 7.01 5.74
N TRP A 145 0.33 6.40 4.56
CA TRP A 145 -0.75 5.58 4.02
C TRP A 145 -0.76 4.17 4.59
N THR A 146 0.41 3.55 4.74
CA THR A 146 0.52 2.13 5.10
C THR A 146 0.97 1.91 6.55
N GLY A 147 1.62 2.89 7.17
CA GLY A 147 2.30 2.73 8.46
C GLY A 147 3.69 2.09 8.37
N TRP A 148 4.15 1.75 7.16
CA TRP A 148 5.41 1.08 6.92
C TRP A 148 6.38 1.98 6.15
N THR A 149 7.67 1.79 6.39
CA THR A 149 8.71 2.34 5.51
C THR A 149 8.63 1.68 4.12
N LYS A 150 9.19 2.34 3.11
CA LYS A 150 9.26 1.79 1.74
C LYS A 150 9.96 0.43 1.71
N ASP A 151 11.08 0.29 2.41
CA ASP A 151 11.85 -0.97 2.46
C ASP A 151 11.05 -2.11 3.11
N GLN A 152 10.34 -1.85 4.21
CA GLN A 152 9.48 -2.86 4.83
C GLN A 152 8.33 -3.27 3.92
N PHE A 153 7.73 -2.29 3.23
CA PHE A 153 6.69 -2.57 2.25
C PHE A 153 7.22 -3.42 1.08
N ASP A 154 8.42 -3.13 0.59
CA ASP A 154 9.08 -3.87 -0.48
C ASP A 154 9.44 -5.29 -0.07
N ASN A 155 9.94 -5.47 1.16
CA ASN A 155 10.16 -6.80 1.73
C ASN A 155 8.87 -7.61 1.76
N MET A 156 7.76 -7.02 2.22
CA MET A 156 6.46 -7.70 2.23
C MET A 156 5.95 -8.00 0.81
N TYR A 157 6.12 -7.06 -0.12
CA TYR A 157 5.78 -7.25 -1.53
C TYR A 157 6.52 -8.45 -2.13
N ASN A 158 7.82 -8.56 -1.89
CA ASN A 158 8.65 -9.66 -2.40
C ASN A 158 8.22 -11.02 -1.85
N ILE A 159 7.73 -11.07 -0.61
CA ILE A 159 7.21 -12.31 0.00
C ILE A 159 5.92 -12.76 -0.68
N ILE A 160 5.00 -11.85 -0.96
CA ILE A 160 3.64 -12.21 -1.43
C ILE A 160 3.50 -12.23 -2.95
N SER A 161 4.34 -11.49 -3.69
CA SER A 161 4.19 -11.35 -5.15
C SER A 161 4.26 -12.67 -5.92
N PRO A 162 5.05 -13.68 -5.53
CA PRO A 162 5.05 -14.98 -6.21
C PRO A 162 3.75 -15.77 -6.03
N HIS A 163 2.95 -15.45 -5.01
CA HIS A 163 1.78 -16.21 -4.59
C HIS A 163 0.45 -15.52 -4.95
N LEU A 164 0.48 -14.21 -5.24
CA LEU A 164 -0.70 -13.45 -5.64
C LEU A 164 -0.89 -13.43 -7.15
N ARG A 165 -2.10 -13.76 -7.61
CA ARG A 165 -2.46 -13.65 -9.03
C ARG A 165 -2.53 -12.18 -9.44
N SER A 166 -1.80 -11.84 -10.50
CA SER A 166 -1.98 -10.58 -11.21
C SER A 166 -3.38 -10.56 -11.86
N SER A 167 -4.05 -9.41 -11.79
CA SER A 167 -5.29 -9.18 -12.53
C SER A 167 -5.11 -8.03 -13.50
N SER A 168 -5.84 -8.04 -14.62
CA SER A 168 -5.78 -6.95 -15.60
C SER A 168 -6.14 -5.58 -15.01
N ASN A 169 -6.89 -5.56 -13.91
CA ASN A 169 -7.42 -4.34 -13.30
C ASN A 169 -6.66 -3.89 -12.05
N ARG A 170 -5.62 -4.63 -11.62
CA ARG A 170 -4.94 -4.36 -10.34
C ARG A 170 -3.56 -4.99 -10.30
N HIS A 171 -2.55 -4.14 -10.11
CA HIS A 171 -1.19 -4.56 -9.80
C HIS A 171 -1.08 -5.11 -8.36
N ILE A 172 -0.23 -6.11 -8.15
CA ILE A 172 -0.04 -6.78 -6.84
C ILE A 172 0.39 -5.76 -5.77
N ARG A 173 1.29 -4.84 -6.15
CA ARG A 173 1.79 -3.76 -5.28
C ARG A 173 0.64 -2.87 -4.76
N ASN A 174 -0.31 -2.52 -5.62
CA ASN A 174 -1.50 -1.77 -5.22
C ASN A 174 -2.47 -2.61 -4.38
N ALA A 175 -2.56 -3.92 -4.63
CA ALA A 175 -3.36 -4.80 -3.77
C ALA A 175 -2.81 -4.83 -2.32
N LEU A 176 -1.49 -4.92 -2.18
CA LEU A 176 -0.82 -4.84 -0.87
C LEU A 176 -1.05 -3.47 -0.20
N ALA A 177 -0.97 -2.39 -0.97
CA ALA A 177 -1.26 -1.06 -0.46
C ALA A 177 -2.71 -0.93 0.03
N VAL A 178 -3.69 -1.45 -0.72
CA VAL A 178 -5.10 -1.51 -0.30
C VAL A 178 -5.25 -2.24 1.03
N PHE A 179 -4.54 -3.36 1.21
CA PHE A 179 -4.56 -4.12 2.47
C PHE A 179 -4.07 -3.28 3.65
N TRP A 180 -2.86 -2.70 3.55
CA TRP A 180 -2.28 -1.93 4.63
C TRP A 180 -3.00 -0.61 4.90
N ILE A 181 -3.44 0.10 3.86
CA ILE A 181 -4.23 1.33 4.02
C ILE A 181 -5.52 1.02 4.77
N LYS A 182 -6.19 -0.09 4.47
CA LYS A 182 -7.40 -0.48 5.20
C LYS A 182 -7.10 -0.69 6.68
N LEU A 183 -6.03 -1.41 7.02
CA LEU A 183 -5.65 -1.65 8.42
C LEU A 183 -5.22 -0.37 9.14
N LYS A 184 -4.44 0.49 8.48
CA LYS A 184 -3.87 1.71 9.06
C LYS A 184 -4.90 2.82 9.29
N THR A 185 -5.83 2.99 8.35
CA THR A 185 -6.74 4.15 8.30
C THR A 185 -8.18 3.80 8.66
N ASN A 186 -8.54 2.52 8.60
CA ASN A 186 -9.92 2.04 8.72
C ASN A 186 -10.93 2.67 7.73
N LEU A 187 -10.45 3.26 6.61
CA LEU A 187 -11.34 3.76 5.56
C LEU A 187 -12.24 2.65 5.01
N SER A 188 -13.42 3.03 4.52
CA SER A 188 -14.31 2.08 3.86
C SER A 188 -13.71 1.59 2.53
N PHE A 189 -14.04 0.36 2.11
CA PHE A 189 -13.61 -0.16 0.81
C PHE A 189 -14.07 0.71 -0.37
N ARG A 190 -15.19 1.45 -0.21
CA ARG A 190 -15.66 2.41 -1.21
C ARG A 190 -14.74 3.63 -1.33
N GLN A 191 -14.25 4.15 -0.19
CA GLN A 191 -13.28 5.25 -0.17
C GLN A 191 -11.94 4.79 -0.75
N ILE A 192 -11.41 3.64 -0.30
CA ILE A 192 -10.14 3.10 -0.80
C ILE A 192 -10.23 2.82 -2.29
N GLY A 193 -11.29 2.15 -2.76
CA GLY A 193 -11.48 1.92 -4.18
C GLY A 193 -11.58 3.20 -5.00
N SER A 194 -12.06 4.32 -4.41
CA SER A 194 -12.08 5.61 -5.09
C SER A 194 -10.69 6.26 -5.18
N MET A 195 -9.83 6.05 -4.17
CA MET A 195 -8.45 6.55 -4.19
C MET A 195 -7.62 5.85 -5.29
N PHE A 196 -7.76 4.53 -5.41
CA PHE A 196 -7.08 3.73 -6.43
C PHE A 196 -7.77 3.77 -7.81
N ASN A 197 -8.80 4.61 -7.98
CA ASN A 197 -9.64 4.68 -9.17
C ASN A 197 -10.09 3.30 -9.71
N ILE A 198 -10.49 2.40 -8.81
CA ILE A 198 -10.90 1.03 -9.19
C ILE A 198 -12.16 1.11 -10.07
N PRO A 199 -12.16 0.47 -11.25
CA PRO A 199 -13.23 0.61 -12.22
C PRO A 199 -14.54 -0.03 -11.75
N GLY A 200 -15.66 0.50 -12.25
CA GLY A 200 -17.02 0.05 -11.94
C GLY A 200 -17.85 1.10 -11.20
N ASN A 201 -19.15 0.81 -11.03
CA ASN A 201 -20.03 1.62 -10.20
C ASN A 201 -19.60 1.56 -8.71
N GLY A 202 -20.27 2.32 -7.84
CA GLY A 202 -19.88 2.41 -6.43
C GLY A 202 -19.86 1.07 -5.68
N GLU A 203 -20.67 0.10 -6.10
CA GLU A 203 -20.72 -1.22 -5.46
C GLU A 203 -19.68 -2.18 -6.04
N ASP A 204 -19.51 -2.20 -7.36
CA ASP A 204 -18.43 -2.96 -8.02
C ASP A 204 -17.05 -2.54 -7.52
N ARG A 205 -16.84 -1.23 -7.39
CA ARG A 205 -15.62 -0.65 -6.83
C ARG A 205 -15.35 -1.12 -5.40
N ARG A 206 -16.38 -1.05 -4.54
CA ARG A 206 -16.29 -1.50 -3.15
C ARG A 206 -15.94 -2.99 -3.09
N ARG A 207 -16.63 -3.82 -3.87
CA ARG A 207 -16.41 -5.27 -3.95
C ARG A 207 -14.99 -5.59 -4.39
N ARG A 208 -14.51 -5.00 -5.50
CA ARG A 208 -13.14 -5.24 -6.01
C ARG A 208 -12.04 -4.81 -5.03
N ALA A 209 -12.26 -3.73 -4.27
CA ALA A 209 -11.34 -3.32 -3.20
C ALA A 209 -11.34 -4.33 -2.04
N ALA A 210 -12.51 -4.84 -1.65
CA ALA A 210 -12.62 -5.89 -0.64
C ALA A 210 -11.96 -7.19 -1.11
N ASP A 211 -12.19 -7.60 -2.37
CA ASP A 211 -11.56 -8.78 -2.96
C ASP A 211 -10.02 -8.64 -2.99
N ALA A 212 -9.50 -7.42 -3.20
CA ALA A 212 -8.06 -7.14 -3.10
C ALA A 212 -7.53 -7.39 -1.69
N PHE A 213 -8.23 -6.83 -0.70
CA PHE A 213 -7.90 -6.99 0.71
C PHE A 213 -7.91 -8.48 1.11
N ASP A 214 -8.98 -9.20 0.77
CA ASP A 214 -9.15 -10.61 1.12
C ASP A 214 -8.12 -11.50 0.41
N SER A 215 -7.78 -11.21 -0.85
CA SER A 215 -6.72 -11.94 -1.57
C SER A 215 -5.36 -11.82 -0.88
N VAL A 216 -4.99 -10.60 -0.46
CA VAL A 216 -3.73 -10.36 0.27
C VAL A 216 -3.78 -11.02 1.64
N ARG A 217 -4.89 -10.89 2.38
CA ARG A 217 -5.07 -11.55 3.68
C ARG A 217 -4.85 -13.06 3.57
N GLN A 218 -5.50 -13.71 2.60
CA GLN A 218 -5.38 -15.15 2.40
C GLN A 218 -3.94 -15.55 2.06
N CYS A 219 -3.30 -14.81 1.15
CA CYS A 219 -1.90 -15.03 0.79
C CYS A 219 -0.97 -14.93 1.99
N LEU A 220 -1.18 -13.96 2.89
CA LEU A 220 -0.39 -13.81 4.12
C LEU A 220 -0.60 -14.98 5.07
N VAL A 221 -1.85 -15.40 5.29
CA VAL A 221 -2.19 -16.55 6.14
C VAL A 221 -1.55 -17.84 5.63
N GLU A 222 -1.45 -18.02 4.32
CA GLU A 222 -0.88 -19.24 3.72
C GLU A 222 0.65 -19.21 3.63
N ASN A 223 1.25 -18.06 3.34
CA ASN A 223 2.66 -18.00 2.91
C ASN A 223 3.58 -17.20 3.85
N PHE A 224 3.02 -16.38 4.74
CA PHE A 224 3.79 -15.57 5.69
C PHE A 224 3.59 -16.04 7.13
N VAL A 225 2.33 -16.14 7.58
CA VAL A 225 1.99 -16.47 8.98
C VAL A 225 2.67 -17.77 9.44
N PRO A 226 2.62 -18.91 8.71
CA PRO A 226 3.21 -20.16 9.19
C PRO A 226 4.74 -20.15 9.30
N ARG A 227 5.40 -19.11 8.79
CA ARG A 227 6.86 -18.92 8.87
C ARG A 227 7.29 -18.06 10.05
N HIS A 228 6.35 -17.38 10.71
CA HIS A 228 6.63 -16.37 11.73
C HIS A 228 5.73 -16.47 12.96
N LEU A 229 4.66 -17.26 12.91
CA LEU A 229 3.71 -17.42 13.99
C LEU A 229 3.19 -18.87 13.99
N GLY A 230 3.01 -19.45 15.18
CA GLY A 230 2.63 -20.85 15.36
C GLY A 230 3.83 -21.72 15.66
N VAL A 231 3.71 -22.69 16.56
CA VAL A 231 4.85 -23.47 17.07
C VAL A 231 5.69 -24.18 15.99
N GLN A 232 5.14 -24.42 14.81
CA GLN A 232 5.80 -25.12 13.70
C GLN A 232 6.94 -24.32 13.05
N HIS A 233 6.96 -22.99 13.16
CA HIS A 233 7.98 -22.17 12.52
C HIS A 233 9.33 -22.18 13.26
N LEU A 234 9.35 -22.63 14.52
CA LEU A 234 10.51 -22.58 15.40
C LEU A 234 10.82 -23.97 15.96
N THR A 235 12.04 -24.44 15.72
CA THR A 235 12.51 -25.71 16.30
C THR A 235 12.63 -25.59 17.82
N ARG A 236 12.48 -26.71 18.54
CA ARG A 236 12.67 -26.72 20.00
C ARG A 236 14.08 -26.29 20.41
N GLU A 237 15.10 -26.68 19.66
CA GLU A 237 16.48 -26.27 19.93
C GLU A 237 16.68 -24.78 19.72
N ASP A 238 16.04 -24.17 18.72
CA ASP A 238 16.07 -22.72 18.55
C ASP A 238 15.25 -22.00 19.62
N ALA A 239 14.15 -22.58 20.09
CA ALA A 239 13.37 -22.05 21.22
C ALA A 239 14.18 -22.05 22.52
N LYS A 240 14.93 -23.12 22.82
CA LYS A 240 15.84 -23.17 23.99
C LYS A 240 16.94 -22.12 23.91
N LYS A 241 17.41 -21.76 22.71
CA LYS A 241 18.38 -20.66 22.54
C LYS A 241 17.78 -19.29 22.89
N GLN A 242 16.45 -19.15 22.81
CA GLN A 242 15.75 -17.94 23.26
C GLN A 242 15.64 -17.85 24.80
N ASN A 243 16.04 -18.89 25.55
CA ASN A 243 16.07 -18.80 27.02
C ASN A 243 17.11 -17.77 27.48
N THR A 244 16.64 -16.77 28.23
CA THR A 244 17.52 -15.78 28.88
C THR A 244 18.38 -16.43 29.95
N SER A 245 19.47 -15.77 30.35
CA SER A 245 20.31 -16.22 31.47
C SER A 245 19.49 -16.39 32.75
N PHE A 246 18.58 -15.46 33.03
CA PHE A 246 17.66 -15.55 34.17
C PHE A 246 16.76 -16.79 34.07
N SER A 247 16.12 -17.02 32.92
CA SER A 247 15.26 -18.19 32.72
C SER A 247 16.01 -19.50 32.97
N LYS A 248 17.26 -19.58 32.49
CA LYS A 248 18.11 -20.76 32.70
C LYS A 248 18.47 -20.99 34.15
N GLU A 249 18.80 -19.91 34.87
CA GLU A 249 19.16 -19.97 36.28
C GLU A 249 17.98 -20.41 37.16
N PHE A 250 16.79 -19.84 36.93
CA PHE A 250 15.62 -20.09 37.78
C PHE A 250 14.81 -21.33 37.37
N PHE A 251 14.80 -21.69 36.09
CA PHE A 251 13.90 -22.70 35.53
C PHE A 251 14.62 -23.81 34.75
N GLY A 252 15.94 -23.74 34.60
CA GLY A 252 16.75 -24.78 33.97
C GLY A 252 16.82 -24.71 32.44
N GLY A 253 17.19 -25.84 31.82
CA GLY A 253 17.50 -25.91 30.39
C GLY A 253 16.31 -26.14 29.45
N ASN A 254 15.13 -26.45 29.99
CA ASN A 254 13.94 -26.72 29.20
C ASN A 254 13.32 -25.43 28.64
N VAL A 255 12.43 -25.55 27.65
CA VAL A 255 11.81 -24.36 27.05
C VAL A 255 10.96 -23.65 28.10
N THR A 256 11.08 -22.33 28.18
CA THR A 256 10.22 -21.49 29.03
C THR A 256 9.26 -20.70 28.16
N VAL A 257 7.96 -20.94 28.35
CA VAL A 257 6.86 -20.29 27.61
C VAL A 257 6.02 -19.48 28.58
N ILE A 258 5.88 -18.19 28.30
CA ILE A 258 5.00 -17.27 28.99
C ILE A 258 3.65 -17.26 28.28
N TRP A 259 2.58 -17.48 29.02
CA TRP A 259 1.21 -17.35 28.52
C TRP A 259 0.62 -16.04 29.03
N ASP A 260 0.20 -15.18 28.11
CA ASP A 260 -0.42 -13.91 28.47
C ASP A 260 -1.67 -13.61 27.63
N GLY A 261 -2.70 -13.11 28.30
CA GLY A 261 -3.98 -12.75 27.69
C GLY A 261 -3.97 -11.31 27.20
N THR A 262 -4.08 -11.09 25.90
CA THR A 262 -4.27 -9.76 25.30
C THR A 262 -5.66 -9.61 24.69
N TYR A 263 -6.04 -8.40 24.27
CA TYR A 263 -7.34 -8.13 23.69
C TYR A 263 -7.32 -7.05 22.63
N LEU A 264 -8.24 -7.17 21.68
CA LEU A 264 -8.57 -6.12 20.71
C LEU A 264 -9.96 -5.57 21.01
N TYR A 265 -10.04 -4.25 21.20
CA TYR A 265 -11.32 -3.57 21.29
C TYR A 265 -12.03 -3.58 19.94
N ILE A 266 -13.32 -3.86 19.98
CA ILE A 266 -14.15 -3.86 18.79
C ILE A 266 -15.39 -3.00 18.99
N GLY A 267 -15.97 -2.55 17.87
CA GLY A 267 -17.24 -1.84 17.89
C GLY A 267 -18.40 -2.72 18.35
N LYS A 268 -19.48 -2.06 18.77
CA LYS A 268 -20.74 -2.74 19.10
C LYS A 268 -21.29 -3.46 17.87
N SER A 269 -21.45 -4.78 17.94
CA SER A 269 -22.10 -5.55 16.88
C SER A 269 -23.61 -5.31 16.85
N SER A 270 -24.21 -5.32 15.65
CA SER A 270 -25.66 -5.37 15.44
C SER A 270 -26.27 -6.74 15.76
N SER A 271 -25.46 -7.80 15.76
CA SER A 271 -25.90 -9.13 16.20
C SER A 271 -25.93 -9.18 17.72
N TYR A 272 -27.12 -9.35 18.31
CA TYR A 272 -27.31 -9.47 19.76
C TYR A 272 -26.45 -10.59 20.37
N LEU A 273 -26.32 -11.72 19.67
CA LEU A 273 -25.51 -12.85 20.14
C LEU A 273 -24.02 -12.48 20.23
N ILE A 274 -23.47 -11.90 19.15
CA ILE A 274 -22.06 -11.47 19.10
C ILE A 274 -21.83 -10.35 20.11
N ASN A 275 -22.79 -9.43 20.22
CA ASN A 275 -22.76 -8.33 21.18
C ASN A 275 -22.56 -8.84 22.61
N ARG A 276 -23.38 -9.80 23.04
CA ARG A 276 -23.30 -10.39 24.38
C ARG A 276 -21.99 -11.15 24.61
N LYS A 277 -21.52 -11.92 23.62
CA LYS A 277 -20.28 -12.70 23.74
C LYS A 277 -19.00 -11.86 23.75
N THR A 278 -19.04 -10.68 23.14
CA THR A 278 -17.88 -9.79 23.04
C THR A 278 -17.83 -8.76 24.18
N TYR A 279 -18.91 -8.56 24.92
CA TYR A 279 -18.90 -7.63 26.06
C TYR A 279 -18.12 -8.22 27.24
N SER A 280 -16.99 -7.61 27.58
CA SER A 280 -16.22 -7.96 28.76
C SER A 280 -16.78 -7.22 29.98
N GLY A 281 -17.25 -7.96 30.98
CA GLY A 281 -17.70 -7.38 32.24
C GLY A 281 -16.58 -6.68 33.00
N GLN A 282 -15.36 -7.20 32.96
CA GLN A 282 -14.18 -6.64 33.63
C GLN A 282 -13.73 -5.30 33.01
N LYS A 283 -13.77 -5.18 31.68
CA LYS A 283 -13.33 -3.97 30.96
C LYS A 283 -14.48 -3.03 30.62
N HIS A 284 -15.72 -3.43 30.91
CA HIS A 284 -16.96 -2.72 30.59
C HIS A 284 -17.09 -2.29 29.11
N ARG A 285 -16.50 -3.06 28.19
CA ARG A 285 -16.40 -2.74 26.76
C ARG A 285 -16.43 -4.00 25.90
N HIS A 286 -16.77 -3.84 24.61
CA HIS A 286 -16.70 -4.93 23.63
C HIS A 286 -15.24 -5.18 23.21
N LEU A 287 -14.82 -6.44 23.31
CA LEU A 287 -13.50 -6.90 22.91
C LEU A 287 -13.53 -8.37 22.50
N VAL A 288 -12.49 -8.76 21.78
CA VAL A 288 -12.09 -10.16 21.61
C VAL A 288 -10.73 -10.35 22.25
N LYS A 289 -10.47 -11.56 22.76
CA LYS A 289 -9.22 -11.90 23.46
C LYS A 289 -8.32 -12.77 22.59
N PHE A 290 -7.03 -12.74 22.86
CA PHE A 290 -6.03 -13.62 22.27
C PHE A 290 -5.09 -14.09 23.38
N MET A 291 -4.55 -15.29 23.23
CA MET A 291 -3.51 -15.83 24.10
C MET A 291 -2.17 -15.76 23.37
N SER A 292 -1.28 -14.88 23.82
CA SER A 292 0.08 -14.80 23.29
C SER A 292 0.98 -15.77 24.05
N LEU A 293 1.70 -16.59 23.29
CA LEU A 293 2.72 -17.51 23.79
C LEU A 293 4.08 -16.90 23.47
N ILE A 294 4.84 -16.57 24.50
CA ILE A 294 6.06 -15.76 24.37
C ILE A 294 7.21 -16.52 25.03
N LEU A 295 8.36 -16.60 24.37
CA LEU A 295 9.57 -17.18 24.97
C LEU A 295 10.22 -16.18 25.93
N SER A 296 11.08 -16.66 26.81
CA SER A 296 11.59 -15.85 27.92
C SER A 296 12.34 -14.55 27.55
N ASN A 297 12.79 -14.40 26.30
CA ASN A 297 13.42 -13.17 25.80
C ASN A 297 12.46 -12.20 25.09
N GLY A 298 11.15 -12.49 25.08
CA GLY A 298 10.14 -11.69 24.40
C GLY A 298 9.84 -12.14 22.95
N TYR A 299 10.49 -13.19 22.44
CA TYR A 299 10.17 -13.74 21.13
C TYR A 299 8.74 -14.31 21.13
N ILE A 300 7.89 -13.87 20.20
CA ILE A 300 6.52 -14.35 20.07
C ILE A 300 6.53 -15.71 19.37
N LEU A 301 6.20 -16.77 20.10
CA LEU A 301 6.07 -18.12 19.55
C LEU A 301 4.74 -18.28 18.79
N ASP A 302 3.64 -17.84 19.42
CA ASP A 302 2.32 -17.91 18.82
C ASP A 302 1.38 -16.84 19.41
N THR A 303 0.27 -16.58 18.75
CA THR A 303 -0.86 -15.83 19.30
C THR A 303 -2.16 -16.48 18.85
N ILE A 304 -2.81 -17.18 19.78
CA ILE A 304 -3.97 -18.02 19.52
C ILE A 304 -5.25 -17.23 19.79
N GLY A 305 -6.24 -17.35 18.91
CA GLY A 305 -7.54 -16.71 19.04
C GLY A 305 -8.17 -16.40 17.68
N PRO A 306 -9.21 -15.55 17.64
CA PRO A 306 -9.79 -14.80 18.75
C PRO A 306 -10.70 -15.65 19.66
N PHE A 307 -10.74 -15.29 20.95
CA PHE A 307 -11.67 -15.79 21.95
C PHE A 307 -12.70 -14.72 22.36
N TRP A 308 -13.82 -15.16 22.93
CA TRP A 308 -14.89 -14.27 23.37
C TRP A 308 -14.46 -13.42 24.57
N GLY A 309 -14.88 -12.14 24.59
CA GLY A 309 -14.55 -11.22 25.68
C GLY A 309 -15.13 -11.61 27.05
N THR A 310 -16.09 -12.55 27.08
CA THR A 310 -16.64 -13.15 28.31
C THR A 310 -15.76 -14.24 28.91
N MET A 311 -14.76 -14.74 28.19
CA MET A 311 -13.87 -15.81 28.67
C MET A 311 -12.75 -15.21 29.53
N ASN A 312 -12.45 -15.83 30.67
CA ASN A 312 -11.28 -15.50 31.49
C ASN A 312 -10.04 -16.25 30.98
N ASP A 313 -8.86 -15.87 31.46
CA ASP A 313 -7.60 -16.34 30.86
C ASP A 313 -7.35 -17.82 31.15
N ALA A 314 -7.69 -18.31 32.35
CA ALA A 314 -7.72 -19.75 32.67
C ALA A 314 -8.63 -20.56 31.73
N SER A 315 -9.86 -20.07 31.43
CA SER A 315 -10.79 -20.77 30.54
C SER A 315 -10.30 -20.79 29.09
N ILE A 316 -9.60 -19.73 28.66
CA ILE A 316 -8.95 -19.68 27.34
C ILE A 316 -7.80 -20.68 27.29
N ALA A 317 -6.91 -20.67 28.29
CA ALA A 317 -5.80 -21.61 28.36
C ALA A 317 -6.29 -23.07 28.35
N LYS A 318 -7.32 -23.39 29.14
CA LYS A 318 -7.94 -24.71 29.14
C LYS A 318 -8.54 -25.09 27.79
N ASN A 319 -9.15 -24.14 27.08
CA ASN A 319 -9.63 -24.38 25.71
C ASN A 319 -8.47 -24.71 24.77
N ILE A 320 -7.40 -23.91 24.80
CA ILE A 320 -6.20 -24.13 23.98
C ILE A 320 -5.58 -25.51 24.24
N ILE A 321 -5.41 -25.89 25.50
CA ILE A 321 -4.87 -27.19 25.88
C ILE A 321 -5.69 -28.34 25.25
N ASN A 322 -7.01 -28.19 25.22
CA ASN A 322 -7.91 -29.23 24.71
C ASN A 322 -8.07 -29.24 23.18
N THR A 323 -7.75 -28.15 22.49
CA THR A 323 -8.06 -28.00 21.05
C THR A 323 -6.84 -27.75 20.17
N CYS A 324 -5.69 -27.37 20.74
CA CYS A 324 -4.48 -27.04 19.99
C CYS A 324 -3.47 -28.18 20.08
N GLU A 325 -3.75 -29.28 19.38
CA GLU A 325 -2.93 -30.49 19.38
C GLU A 325 -1.47 -30.18 19.01
N THR A 326 -1.25 -29.34 17.99
CA THR A 326 0.10 -28.97 17.54
C THR A 326 0.95 -28.30 18.62
N LEU A 327 0.36 -27.46 19.47
CA LEU A 327 1.06 -26.86 20.61
C LEU A 327 1.40 -27.92 21.66
N ILE A 328 0.44 -28.79 21.97
CA ILE A 328 0.62 -29.83 22.97
C ILE A 328 1.71 -30.83 22.55
N GLU A 329 1.73 -31.23 21.28
CA GLU A 329 2.76 -32.10 20.71
C GLU A 329 4.14 -31.43 20.66
N TRP A 330 4.19 -30.12 20.50
CA TRP A 330 5.45 -29.37 20.47
C TRP A 330 6.08 -29.20 21.86
N CYS A 331 5.27 -29.11 22.92
CA CYS A 331 5.74 -29.00 24.29
C CYS A 331 6.23 -30.36 24.85
N GLU A 332 7.29 -30.35 25.67
CA GLU A 332 7.79 -31.55 26.35
C GLU A 332 7.54 -31.48 27.86
N LYS A 333 7.53 -32.67 28.49
CA LYS A 333 7.50 -32.76 29.96
C LYS A 333 8.70 -32.03 30.56
N GLY A 334 8.44 -31.23 31.58
CA GLY A 334 9.41 -30.38 32.25
C GLY A 334 9.59 -29.00 31.60
N ASP A 335 8.93 -28.69 30.48
CA ASP A 335 8.87 -27.32 29.97
C ASP A 335 8.19 -26.41 30.99
N THR A 336 8.69 -25.18 31.13
CA THR A 336 8.21 -24.21 32.13
C THR A 336 7.11 -23.35 31.54
N MET A 337 5.97 -23.28 32.23
CA MET A 337 4.82 -22.45 31.84
C MET A 337 4.69 -21.28 32.80
N ILE A 338 5.11 -20.09 32.38
CA ILE A 338 4.98 -18.86 33.20
C ILE A 338 3.60 -18.25 32.95
N VAL A 339 2.85 -18.04 34.02
CA VAL A 339 1.49 -17.49 33.96
C VAL A 339 1.25 -16.51 35.09
N ASP A 340 0.29 -15.60 34.91
CA ASP A 340 -0.16 -14.72 36.00
C ASP A 340 -1.24 -15.36 36.87
N SER A 341 -1.70 -14.64 37.90
CA SER A 341 -2.71 -15.16 38.83
C SER A 341 -4.09 -15.45 38.23
N GLY A 342 -4.39 -14.92 37.04
CA GLY A 342 -5.62 -15.17 36.28
C GLY A 342 -5.70 -16.57 35.68
N PHE A 343 -4.59 -17.33 35.72
CA PHE A 343 -4.48 -18.72 35.24
C PHE A 343 -4.57 -19.75 36.37
N ARG A 344 -4.87 -19.34 37.61
CA ARG A 344 -4.91 -20.23 38.78
C ARG A 344 -5.70 -21.52 38.51
N ASP A 345 -6.85 -21.42 37.85
CA ASP A 345 -7.76 -22.54 37.61
C ASP A 345 -7.28 -23.51 36.50
N VAL A 346 -6.13 -23.26 35.85
CA VAL A 346 -5.53 -24.15 34.84
C VAL A 346 -4.16 -24.71 35.26
N ILE A 347 -3.64 -24.33 36.42
CA ILE A 347 -2.34 -24.81 36.94
C ILE A 347 -2.30 -26.34 37.03
N ASP A 348 -3.32 -26.95 37.62
CA ASP A 348 -3.39 -28.40 37.79
C ASP A 348 -3.35 -29.13 36.44
N SER A 349 -4.01 -28.56 35.41
CA SER A 349 -3.96 -29.12 34.05
C SER A 349 -2.56 -29.07 33.44
N PHE A 350 -1.77 -28.03 33.71
CA PHE A 350 -0.37 -28.00 33.27
C PHE A 350 0.48 -29.06 33.98
N VAL A 351 0.27 -29.25 35.29
CA VAL A 351 0.97 -30.29 36.08
C VAL A 351 0.63 -31.70 35.59
N GLU A 352 -0.65 -31.98 35.33
CA GLU A 352 -1.12 -33.27 34.81
C GLU A 352 -0.49 -33.63 33.46
N MET A 353 -0.20 -32.64 32.63
CA MET A 353 0.50 -32.81 31.35
C MET A 353 2.02 -33.00 31.52
N GLY A 354 2.54 -32.81 32.74
CA GLY A 354 3.95 -32.93 33.09
C GLY A 354 4.76 -31.67 32.83
N TYR A 355 4.12 -30.50 32.74
CA TYR A 355 4.80 -29.20 32.66
C TYR A 355 5.09 -28.63 34.05
N GLU A 356 5.97 -27.64 34.11
CA GLU A 356 6.37 -26.93 35.33
C GLU A 356 5.73 -25.53 35.36
N PRO A 357 4.50 -25.36 35.86
CA PRO A 357 3.88 -24.05 35.93
C PRO A 357 4.55 -23.17 36.99
N LYS A 358 4.80 -21.90 36.65
CA LYS A 358 5.30 -20.86 37.57
C LYS A 358 4.33 -19.70 37.56
N MET A 359 3.73 -19.44 38.72
CA MET A 359 2.78 -18.35 38.95
C MET A 359 3.25 -17.54 40.16
N PRO A 360 3.17 -16.20 40.15
CA PRO A 360 3.51 -15.39 41.31
C PRO A 360 2.67 -15.81 42.54
N GLU A 361 3.34 -16.04 43.67
CA GLU A 361 2.66 -16.33 44.93
C GLU A 361 1.95 -15.08 45.46
N PHE A 362 0.76 -15.28 46.03
CA PHE A 362 0.11 -14.22 46.78
C PHE A 362 0.94 -13.96 48.04
N LEU A 363 1.29 -12.70 48.29
CA LEU A 363 1.84 -12.31 49.59
C LEU A 363 0.88 -12.80 50.67
N THR A 364 1.39 -13.57 51.63
CA THR A 364 0.63 -13.90 52.84
C THR A 364 0.17 -12.59 53.47
N LYS A 365 -1.13 -12.51 53.80
CA LYS A 365 -1.65 -11.35 54.54
C LYS A 365 -0.86 -11.25 55.84
N GLY A 366 -0.07 -10.19 55.97
CA GLY A 366 0.66 -9.83 57.18
C GLY A 366 -0.26 -9.44 58.32
#